data_AF-A0A928GFE4-F1
#
_entry.id   AF-A0A928GFE4-F1
#
_cell.length_a   1.000
_cell.length_b   1.000
_cell.length_c   1.000
_cell.angle_alpha   90.00
_cell.angle_beta   90.00
_cell.angle_gamma   90.00
#
_symmetry.space_group_name_H-M   'P 1'
#
loop_
_entity.id
_entity.type
_entity.pdbx_description
1 polymer ?
#
loop_
_entity_poly.entity_id
_entity_poly.type
_entity_poly.pdbx_seq_one_letter_code
_entity_poly.pdbx_strand_id
1 'polypeptide(L)'
;MERTDVKQRIVWIDWAKSICIFLMVVGHWSSNDNVLLFIYSFHMPALFIISGILYKPRPWHKSMLSFAVPVAFFSIINIVFLLLTGSICIENLFSKDVFFRLFHYRYGLGEGFYCGDWFLWALLGLRLFYGDISYLSSLRKYYIPIVVSVIVYMSLESHFLTIDTIFRGAYVGRLVPAMPFFCLGFFLNLKSASNLNGNLNCSKELEHYAS
;
A
#
# COMPACT_ATOMS: atom_id res chain seq x y z
N MET A 1 0.41 -39.99 -4.95
CA MET A 1 1.48 -39.02 -4.64
C MET A 1 0.88 -37.63 -4.68
N GLU A 2 0.71 -37.01 -3.51
CA GLU A 2 0.17 -35.66 -3.36
C GLU A 2 1.26 -34.65 -3.75
N ARG A 3 1.10 -34.01 -4.91
CA ARG A 3 2.03 -32.97 -5.39
C ARG A 3 1.79 -31.72 -4.54
N THR A 4 2.58 -31.54 -3.49
CA THR A 4 2.67 -30.25 -2.80
C THR A 4 3.12 -29.21 -3.81
N ASP A 5 2.20 -28.34 -4.24
CA ASP A 5 2.53 -27.20 -5.09
C ASP A 5 3.47 -26.29 -4.30
N VAL A 6 4.78 -26.48 -4.50
CA VAL A 6 5.81 -25.61 -3.92
C VAL A 6 5.60 -24.24 -4.54
N LYS A 7 4.87 -23.41 -3.82
CA LYS A 7 4.57 -22.02 -4.19
C LYS A 7 5.89 -21.30 -4.43
N GLN A 8 6.30 -21.22 -5.70
CA GLN A 8 7.57 -20.60 -6.07
C GLN A 8 7.55 -19.13 -5.62
N ARG A 9 8.41 -18.79 -4.68
CA ARG A 9 8.63 -17.39 -4.28
C ARG A 9 9.38 -16.69 -5.41
N ILE A 10 8.87 -15.53 -5.79
CA ILE A 10 9.47 -14.72 -6.84
C ILE A 10 10.54 -13.83 -6.18
N VAL A 11 11.78 -14.32 -6.15
CA VAL A 11 12.92 -13.70 -5.44
C VAL A 11 13.17 -12.26 -5.88
N TRP A 12 13.01 -11.95 -7.18
CA TRP A 12 13.23 -10.59 -7.68
C TRP A 12 12.23 -9.56 -7.12
N ILE A 13 11.00 -9.98 -6.81
CA ILE A 13 9.99 -9.10 -6.21
C ILE A 13 10.39 -8.73 -4.78
N ASP A 14 10.93 -9.70 -4.03
CA ASP A 14 11.40 -9.49 -2.67
C ASP A 14 12.58 -8.49 -2.64
N TRP A 15 13.51 -8.60 -3.59
CA TRP A 15 14.60 -7.63 -3.78
C TRP A 15 14.08 -6.25 -4.18
N ALA A 16 13.17 -6.16 -5.15
CA ALA A 16 12.60 -4.89 -5.61
C ALA A 16 11.90 -4.14 -4.46
N LYS A 17 11.12 -4.86 -3.64
CA LYS A 17 10.48 -4.30 -2.46
C LYS A 17 11.50 -3.78 -1.45
N SER A 18 12.55 -4.56 -1.19
CA SER A 18 13.60 -4.20 -0.24
C SER A 18 14.34 -2.93 -0.68
N ILE A 19 14.67 -2.82 -1.96
CA ILE A 19 15.29 -1.62 -2.56
C ILE A 19 14.37 -0.41 -2.41
N CYS A 20 13.07 -0.56 -2.67
CA CYS A 20 12.12 0.55 -2.54
C CYS A 20 11.99 1.04 -1.09
N ILE A 21 11.99 0.13 -0.12
CA ILE A 21 11.98 0.48 1.32
C ILE A 21 13.28 1.17 1.71
N PHE A 22 14.43 0.68 1.22
CA PHE A 22 15.71 1.33 1.45
C PHE A 22 15.75 2.76 0.90
N LEU A 23 15.25 2.96 -0.32
CA LEU A 23 15.15 4.27 -0.95
C LEU A 23 14.26 5.24 -0.15
N MET A 24 13.17 4.76 0.45
CA MET A 24 12.35 5.56 1.36
C MET A 24 13.19 6.10 2.53
N VAL A 25 14.01 5.25 3.16
CA VAL A 25 14.90 5.67 4.27
C VAL A 25 15.92 6.72 3.80
N VAL A 26 16.55 6.50 2.64
CA VAL A 26 17.50 7.46 2.05
C VAL A 26 16.82 8.78 1.70
N GLY A 27 15.59 8.75 1.17
CA GLY A 27 14.82 9.94 0.81
C GLY A 27 14.42 10.79 2.01
N HIS A 28 14.26 10.19 3.20
CA HIS A 28 14.02 10.92 4.44
C HIS A 28 15.30 11.39 5.14
N TRP A 29 16.45 10.79 4.83
CA TRP A 29 17.75 11.21 5.32
C TRP A 29 18.36 12.36 4.51
N SER A 30 18.12 12.35 3.19
CA SER A 30 18.66 13.36 2.28
C SER A 30 18.07 14.75 2.56
N SER A 31 18.92 15.79 2.51
CA SER A 31 18.49 17.20 2.53
C SER A 31 18.53 17.85 1.14
N ASN A 32 18.85 17.08 0.09
CA ASN A 32 18.93 17.58 -1.28
C ASN A 32 17.60 17.35 -2.02
N ASP A 33 16.95 18.45 -2.41
CA ASP A 33 15.63 18.45 -3.05
C ASP A 33 15.58 17.64 -4.36
N ASN A 34 16.66 17.64 -5.15
CA ASN A 34 16.72 16.88 -6.40
C ASN A 34 16.75 15.37 -6.13
N VAL A 35 17.47 14.96 -5.07
CA VAL A 35 17.52 13.56 -4.63
C VAL A 35 16.17 13.14 -4.05
N LEU A 36 15.53 14.00 -3.25
CA LEU A 36 14.16 13.77 -2.78
C LEU A 36 13.21 13.57 -3.97
N LEU A 37 13.14 14.54 -4.88
CA LEU A 37 12.22 14.52 -6.02
C LEU A 37 12.42 13.26 -6.86
N PHE A 38 13.67 12.91 -7.15
CA PHE A 38 14.00 11.70 -7.88
C PHE A 38 13.53 10.44 -7.14
N ILE A 39 13.88 10.28 -5.86
CA ILE A 39 13.50 9.10 -5.08
C ILE A 39 11.98 8.99 -4.97
N TYR A 40 11.28 10.06 -4.58
CA TYR A 40 9.82 10.07 -4.41
C TYR A 40 9.05 9.82 -5.71
N SER A 41 9.63 10.15 -6.87
CA SER A 41 8.96 9.99 -8.17
C SER A 41 8.63 8.54 -8.52
N PHE A 42 9.41 7.55 -8.03
CA PHE A 42 9.24 6.15 -8.46
C PHE A 42 9.07 5.15 -7.32
N HIS A 43 9.68 5.33 -6.13
CA HIS A 43 9.62 4.26 -5.12
C HIS A 43 8.21 4.04 -4.58
N MET A 44 7.41 5.11 -4.38
CA MET A 44 6.03 4.98 -3.91
C MET A 44 5.12 4.35 -4.98
N PRO A 45 5.12 4.82 -6.24
CA PRO A 45 4.47 4.10 -7.34
C PRO A 45 4.87 2.62 -7.43
N ALA A 46 6.18 2.33 -7.36
CA ALA A 46 6.70 0.97 -7.46
C ALA A 46 6.20 0.07 -6.32
N LEU A 47 6.19 0.56 -5.07
CA LEU A 47 5.65 -0.18 -3.92
C LEU A 47 4.16 -0.49 -4.07
N PHE A 48 3.37 0.43 -4.62
CA PHE A 48 1.95 0.17 -4.91
C PHE A 48 1.77 -0.84 -6.04
N ILE A 49 2.56 -0.78 -7.12
CA ILE A 49 2.54 -1.78 -8.20
C ILE A 49 2.89 -3.16 -7.65
N ILE A 50 4.00 -3.29 -6.91
CA ILE A 50 4.43 -4.55 -6.29
C ILE A 50 3.33 -5.09 -5.36
N SER A 51 2.70 -4.21 -4.58
CA SER A 51 1.60 -4.59 -3.70
C SER A 51 0.36 -5.08 -4.44
N GLY A 52 0.08 -4.54 -5.62
CA GLY A 52 -0.95 -5.01 -6.54
C GLY A 52 -0.59 -6.36 -7.18
N ILE A 53 0.67 -6.55 -7.59
CA ILE A 53 1.16 -7.83 -8.13
C ILE A 53 1.04 -8.93 -7.07
N LEU A 54 1.36 -8.64 -5.81
CA LEU A 54 1.29 -9.61 -4.71
C LEU A 54 -0.11 -9.73 -4.08
N TYR A 55 -1.09 -8.98 -4.56
CA TYR A 55 -2.42 -8.97 -3.96
C TYR A 55 -3.11 -10.33 -4.13
N LYS A 56 -3.66 -10.84 -3.03
CA LYS A 56 -4.52 -12.02 -3.00
C LYS A 56 -5.74 -11.69 -2.14
N PRO A 57 -6.96 -11.99 -2.61
CA PRO A 57 -8.17 -11.72 -1.85
C PRO A 57 -8.13 -12.51 -0.54
N ARG A 58 -8.38 -11.82 0.56
CA ARG A 58 -8.48 -12.40 1.91
C ARG A 58 -9.59 -11.68 2.67
N PRO A 59 -10.20 -12.31 3.68
CA PRO A 59 -11.26 -11.65 4.42
C PRO A 59 -10.74 -10.39 5.13
N TRP A 60 -11.56 -9.33 5.13
CA TRP A 60 -11.21 -7.99 5.62
C TRP A 60 -10.57 -7.97 7.02
N HIS A 61 -11.04 -8.81 7.95
CA HIS A 61 -10.49 -8.87 9.33
C HIS A 61 -9.03 -9.35 9.36
N LYS A 62 -8.66 -10.33 8.51
CA LYS A 62 -7.25 -10.77 8.37
C LYS A 62 -6.41 -9.68 7.72
N SER A 63 -7.02 -8.88 6.84
CA SER A 63 -6.37 -7.71 6.29
C SER A 63 -6.07 -6.68 7.36
N MET A 64 -7.08 -6.24 8.10
CA MET A 64 -6.89 -5.27 9.18
C MET A 64 -5.85 -5.75 10.20
N LEU A 65 -5.92 -7.02 10.64
CA LEU A 65 -4.98 -7.55 11.62
C LEU A 65 -3.54 -7.56 11.09
N SER A 66 -3.34 -7.93 9.83
CA SER A 66 -2.01 -7.97 9.20
C SER A 66 -1.34 -6.59 9.09
N PHE A 67 -2.12 -5.51 9.05
CA PHE A 67 -1.59 -4.14 9.07
C PHE A 67 -1.53 -3.59 10.51
N ALA A 68 -2.47 -3.96 11.37
CA ALA A 68 -2.50 -3.53 12.77
C ALA A 68 -1.28 -4.05 13.57
N VAL A 69 -0.82 -5.27 13.31
CA VAL A 69 0.35 -5.86 14.00
C VAL A 69 1.62 -5.01 13.85
N PRO A 70 2.10 -4.69 12.62
CA PRO A 70 3.28 -3.85 12.48
C PRO A 70 3.05 -2.42 12.99
N VAL A 71 1.86 -1.84 12.78
CA VAL A 71 1.53 -0.50 13.29
C VAL A 71 1.64 -0.45 14.82
N ALA A 72 1.03 -1.41 15.50
CA ALA A 72 1.06 -1.51 16.96
C ALA A 72 2.49 -1.74 17.48
N PHE A 73 3.23 -2.65 16.86
CA PHE A 73 4.61 -2.96 17.24
C PHE A 73 5.52 -1.73 17.17
N PHE A 74 5.55 -1.02 16.03
CA PHE A 74 6.37 0.18 15.88
C PHE A 74 5.89 1.35 16.75
N SER A 75 4.57 1.47 16.95
CA SER A 75 4.02 2.50 17.84
C SER A 75 4.41 2.26 19.30
N ILE A 76 4.37 1.02 19.78
CA ILE A 76 4.80 0.67 21.14
C ILE A 76 6.28 0.99 21.33
N ILE A 77 7.14 0.58 20.39
CA ILE A 77 8.57 0.89 20.44
C ILE A 77 8.80 2.40 20.54
N ASN A 78 8.10 3.19 19.72
CA ASN A 78 8.31 4.63 19.73
C ASN A 78 7.73 5.30 20.98
N ILE A 79 6.59 4.83 21.50
CA ILE A 79 6.06 5.30 22.79
C ILE A 79 7.06 5.04 23.92
N VAL A 80 7.66 3.84 23.97
CA VAL A 80 8.70 3.52 24.97
C VAL A 80 9.90 4.44 24.79
N PHE A 81 10.35 4.68 23.56
CA PHE A 81 11.45 5.60 23.28
C PHE A 81 11.15 7.05 23.72
N LEU A 82 9.93 7.54 23.48
CA LEU A 82 9.50 8.88 23.93
C LEU A 82 9.42 8.98 25.45
N LEU A 83 8.99 7.90 26.13
CA LEU A 83 9.01 7.83 27.60
C LEU A 83 10.45 7.87 28.15
N LEU A 84 11.38 7.11 27.55
CA LEU A 84 12.79 7.10 27.93
C LEU A 84 13.48 8.45 27.69
N THR A 85 13.11 9.17 26.63
CA THR A 85 13.65 10.49 26.28
C THR A 85 13.00 11.62 27.10
N GLY A 86 12.00 11.31 27.95
CA GLY A 86 11.30 12.30 28.76
C GLY A 86 10.40 13.25 27.98
N SER A 87 10.10 12.94 26.71
CA SER A 87 9.28 13.78 25.83
C SER A 87 7.77 13.66 26.13
N ILE A 88 7.35 12.58 26.78
CA ILE A 88 5.96 12.34 27.22
C ILE A 88 5.97 11.84 28.66
N CYS A 89 5.06 12.37 29.49
CA CYS A 89 4.80 11.84 30.84
C CYS A 89 3.76 10.71 30.80
N ILE A 90 3.84 9.76 31.74
CA ILE A 90 2.88 8.64 31.84
C ILE A 90 1.42 9.14 31.92
N GLU A 91 1.19 10.28 32.57
CA GLU A 91 -0.14 10.90 32.68
C GLU A 91 -0.73 11.31 31.33
N ASN A 92 0.11 11.66 30.36
CA ASN A 92 -0.30 12.06 29.02
C ASN A 92 -0.37 10.88 28.03
N LEU A 93 -0.15 9.65 28.49
CA LEU A 93 -0.15 8.46 27.62
C LEU A 93 -1.52 8.20 26.99
N PHE A 94 -2.60 8.51 27.70
CA PHE A 94 -3.98 8.35 27.22
C PHE A 94 -4.57 9.65 26.67
N SER A 95 -3.73 10.66 26.40
CA SER A 95 -4.22 11.91 25.82
C SER A 95 -4.77 11.68 24.42
N LYS A 96 -5.70 12.53 24.02
CA LYS A 96 -6.23 12.54 22.65
C LYS A 96 -5.11 12.68 21.62
N ASP A 97 -4.05 13.40 21.94
CA ASP A 97 -2.92 13.62 21.04
C ASP A 97 -2.14 12.32 20.77
N VAL A 98 -1.86 11.50 21.78
CA VAL A 98 -1.21 10.19 21.60
C VAL A 98 -2.11 9.25 20.79
N PHE A 99 -3.42 9.27 21.06
CA PHE A 99 -4.39 8.50 20.27
C PHE A 99 -4.42 8.92 18.80
N PHE A 100 -4.49 10.23 18.52
CA PHE A 100 -4.51 10.74 17.15
C PHE A 100 -3.18 10.57 16.41
N ARG A 101 -2.04 10.47 17.12
CA ARG A 101 -0.75 10.12 16.53
C ARG A 101 -0.69 8.68 15.99
N LEU A 102 -1.49 7.75 16.52
CA LEU A 102 -1.63 6.38 15.97
C LEU A 102 -2.35 6.40 14.62
N PHE A 103 -3.31 7.31 14.48
CA PHE A 103 -4.15 7.48 13.30
C PHE A 103 -3.75 8.72 12.49
N HIS A 104 -2.45 9.07 12.44
CA HIS A 104 -1.84 10.09 11.58
C HIS A 104 -2.81 11.21 11.18
N TYR A 105 -3.11 12.10 12.12
CA TYR A 105 -3.93 13.27 11.82
C TYR A 105 -3.06 14.48 11.54
N ARG A 106 -2.75 14.72 10.25
CA ARG A 106 -2.01 15.92 9.83
C ARG A 106 -2.96 17.10 9.65
N TYR A 107 -3.30 17.74 10.77
CA TYR A 107 -3.81 19.12 10.86
C TYR A 107 -3.41 19.73 12.21
N GLY A 108 -2.14 20.11 12.34
CA GLY A 108 -1.65 21.04 13.37
C GLY A 108 -1.37 20.51 14.79
N LEU A 109 -1.45 19.19 15.06
CA LEU A 109 -1.27 18.63 16.42
C LEU A 109 -0.18 17.54 16.56
N GLY A 110 0.62 17.28 15.52
CA GLY A 110 1.84 16.47 15.65
C GLY A 110 2.20 15.62 14.43
N GLU A 111 3.45 15.16 14.40
CA GLU A 111 3.90 14.12 13.47
C GLU A 111 3.44 12.73 13.93
N GLY A 112 3.19 11.82 12.99
CA GLY A 112 2.86 10.43 13.30
C GLY A 112 4.01 9.74 14.04
N PHE A 113 3.72 8.61 14.70
CA PHE A 113 4.75 7.89 15.46
C PHE A 113 5.90 7.38 14.62
N TYR A 114 5.78 7.27 13.30
CA TYR A 114 6.90 6.84 12.48
C TYR A 114 6.70 7.30 11.05
N CYS A 115 7.83 7.44 10.36
CA CYS A 115 7.84 7.86 8.98
C CYS A 115 7.27 6.77 8.06
N GLY A 116 6.45 7.15 7.07
CA GLY A 116 5.89 6.22 6.08
C GLY A 116 4.60 5.48 6.50
N ASP A 117 4.02 5.81 7.65
CA ASP A 117 2.73 5.29 8.13
C ASP A 117 1.57 5.44 7.12
N TRP A 118 1.56 6.55 6.38
CA TRP A 118 0.58 6.83 5.34
C TRP A 118 0.51 5.75 4.25
N PHE A 119 1.62 5.10 3.92
CA PHE A 119 1.65 4.04 2.91
C PHE A 119 0.84 2.83 3.36
N LEU A 120 0.96 2.46 4.65
CA LEU A 120 0.22 1.33 5.22
C LEU A 120 -1.28 1.60 5.22
N TRP A 121 -1.70 2.81 5.59
CA TRP A 121 -3.10 3.22 5.56
C TRP A 121 -3.66 3.32 4.14
N ALA A 122 -2.90 3.89 3.20
CA ALA A 122 -3.27 3.92 1.79
C ALA A 122 -3.42 2.50 1.23
N LEU A 123 -2.47 1.61 1.50
CA LEU A 123 -2.51 0.24 1.01
C LEU A 123 -3.63 -0.58 1.65
N LEU A 124 -3.89 -0.41 2.94
CA LEU A 124 -5.03 -1.05 3.61
C LEU A 124 -6.35 -0.58 2.99
N GLY A 125 -6.52 0.73 2.82
CA GLY A 125 -7.69 1.29 2.15
C GLY A 125 -7.86 0.73 0.74
N LEU A 126 -6.80 0.73 -0.07
CA LEU A 126 -6.83 0.17 -1.44
C LEU A 126 -7.30 -1.28 -1.44
N ARG A 127 -6.80 -2.11 -0.53
CA ARG A 127 -7.20 -3.52 -0.42
C ARG A 127 -8.66 -3.69 -0.02
N LEU A 128 -9.14 -2.86 0.91
CA LEU A 128 -10.55 -2.84 1.32
C LEU A 128 -11.47 -2.41 0.17
N PHE A 129 -11.11 -1.34 -0.54
CA PHE A 129 -11.85 -0.84 -1.70
C PHE A 129 -11.86 -1.82 -2.88
N TYR A 130 -10.73 -2.51 -3.12
CA TYR A 130 -10.56 -3.32 -4.33
C TYR A 130 -11.18 -4.72 -4.24
N GLY A 131 -11.36 -5.28 -3.05
CA GLY A 131 -12.05 -6.58 -2.94
C GLY A 131 -11.93 -7.38 -1.66
N ASP A 132 -11.23 -6.92 -0.62
CA ASP A 132 -11.25 -7.64 0.66
C ASP A 132 -12.63 -7.59 1.35
N ILE A 133 -13.46 -6.61 0.96
CA ILE A 133 -14.88 -6.53 1.29
C ILE A 133 -15.67 -7.17 0.13
N SER A 134 -16.35 -8.28 0.39
CA SER A 134 -17.15 -9.02 -0.60
C SER A 134 -18.18 -8.15 -1.31
N TYR A 135 -18.79 -7.21 -0.59
CA TYR A 135 -19.75 -6.22 -1.12
C TYR A 135 -19.15 -5.28 -2.18
N LEU A 136 -17.88 -4.88 -2.02
CA LEU A 136 -17.19 -3.95 -2.92
C LEU A 136 -16.53 -4.65 -4.11
N SER A 137 -16.51 -5.98 -4.14
CA SER A 137 -15.90 -6.76 -5.23
C SER A 137 -16.51 -6.46 -6.62
N SER A 138 -17.75 -5.99 -6.68
CA SER A 138 -18.42 -5.51 -7.89
C SER A 138 -17.75 -4.29 -8.53
N LEU A 139 -17.10 -3.43 -7.71
CA LEU A 139 -16.38 -2.25 -8.18
C LEU A 139 -15.13 -2.61 -8.99
N ARG A 140 -14.65 -3.86 -8.90
CA ARG A 140 -13.54 -4.34 -9.73
C ARG A 140 -13.82 -4.19 -11.22
N LYS A 141 -15.08 -4.27 -11.66
CA LYS A 141 -15.47 -4.08 -13.07
C LYS A 141 -15.25 -2.65 -13.56
N TYR A 142 -15.27 -1.67 -12.65
CA TYR A 142 -15.17 -0.24 -12.95
C TYR A 142 -13.78 0.33 -12.66
N TYR A 143 -12.73 -0.51 -12.54
CA TYR A 143 -11.40 -0.02 -12.20
C TYR A 143 -10.82 0.96 -13.24
N ILE A 144 -11.06 0.72 -14.54
CA ILE A 144 -10.60 1.61 -15.61
C ILE A 144 -11.24 3.01 -15.50
N PRO A 145 -12.58 3.18 -15.46
CA PRO A 145 -13.19 4.50 -15.32
C PRO A 145 -12.83 5.18 -13.99
N ILE A 146 -12.65 4.41 -12.90
CA ILE A 146 -12.16 4.97 -11.63
C ILE A 146 -10.75 5.54 -11.80
N VAL A 147 -9.82 4.79 -12.40
CA VAL A 147 -8.45 5.25 -12.65
C VAL A 147 -8.43 6.48 -13.56
N VAL A 148 -9.24 6.50 -14.62
CA VAL A 148 -9.36 7.67 -15.52
C VAL A 148 -9.90 8.89 -14.76
N SER A 149 -10.96 8.72 -13.97
CA SER A 149 -11.53 9.79 -13.14
C SER A 149 -10.50 10.34 -12.14
N VAL A 150 -9.71 9.46 -11.51
CA VAL A 150 -8.62 9.85 -10.61
C VAL A 150 -7.54 10.64 -11.34
N ILE A 151 -7.10 10.20 -12.53
CA ILE A 151 -6.07 10.92 -13.32
C ILE A 151 -6.58 12.31 -13.72
N VAL A 152 -7.85 12.40 -14.13
CA VAL A 152 -8.50 13.68 -14.46
C VAL A 152 -8.58 14.57 -13.22
N TYR A 153 -9.00 14.04 -12.07
CA TYR A 153 -9.02 14.77 -10.81
C TYR A 153 -7.62 15.34 -10.47
N MET A 154 -6.58 14.50 -10.53
CA MET A 154 -5.20 14.94 -10.26
C MET A 154 -4.69 16.01 -11.24
N SER A 155 -5.14 15.95 -12.49
CA SER A 155 -4.74 16.94 -13.51
C SER A 155 -5.44 18.29 -13.29
N LEU A 156 -6.68 18.27 -12.76
CA LEU A 156 -7.48 19.46 -12.49
C LEU A 156 -7.24 20.05 -11.09
N GLU A 157 -6.54 19.32 -10.22
CA GLU A 157 -6.28 19.66 -8.82
C GLU A 157 -5.64 21.06 -8.66
N SER A 158 -4.78 21.47 -9.60
CA SER A 158 -4.13 22.79 -9.63
C SER A 158 -5.11 23.98 -9.68
N HIS A 159 -6.39 23.75 -10.03
CA HIS A 159 -7.41 24.79 -10.14
C HIS A 159 -8.40 24.84 -8.96
N PHE A 160 -8.43 23.84 -8.06
CA PHE A 160 -9.40 23.75 -6.95
C PHE A 160 -8.73 23.83 -5.58
N LEU A 161 -8.25 25.02 -5.21
CA LEU A 161 -7.43 25.27 -4.01
C LEU A 161 -8.12 25.01 -2.64
N THR A 162 -9.45 24.89 -2.56
CA THR A 162 -10.20 24.90 -1.28
C THR A 162 -10.77 23.55 -0.82
N ILE A 163 -11.01 22.59 -1.71
CA ILE A 163 -11.48 21.23 -1.34
C ILE A 163 -10.29 20.30 -1.03
N ASP A 164 -9.13 20.64 -1.59
CA ASP A 164 -7.90 19.87 -1.56
C ASP A 164 -7.32 19.68 -0.17
N THR A 165 -7.48 20.67 0.71
CA THR A 165 -6.99 20.64 2.07
C THR A 165 -7.67 19.53 2.89
N ILE A 166 -8.99 19.39 2.80
CA ILE A 166 -9.74 18.37 3.54
C ILE A 166 -9.43 16.97 2.99
N PHE A 167 -9.38 16.84 1.67
CA PHE A 167 -9.09 15.55 1.02
C PHE A 167 -7.64 15.10 1.24
N ARG A 168 -6.64 16.00 1.14
CA ARG A 168 -5.22 15.68 1.41
C ARG A 168 -4.94 15.34 2.87
N GLY A 169 -5.71 15.90 3.81
CA GLY A 169 -5.58 15.62 5.24
C GLY A 169 -6.24 14.32 5.68
N ALA A 170 -7.30 13.90 4.99
CA ALA A 170 -7.88 12.57 5.18
C ALA A 170 -7.02 11.51 4.47
N TYR A 171 -6.87 10.34 5.09
CA TYR A 171 -6.22 9.17 4.48
C TYR A 171 -6.70 8.84 3.05
N VAL A 172 -7.94 9.23 2.74
CA VAL A 172 -8.59 9.07 1.44
C VAL A 172 -7.87 9.83 0.33
N GLY A 173 -7.31 11.02 0.59
CA GLY A 173 -6.62 11.80 -0.45
C GLY A 173 -5.31 11.17 -0.93
N ARG A 174 -4.65 10.34 -0.12
CA ARG A 174 -3.45 9.59 -0.55
C ARG A 174 -3.77 8.24 -1.19
N LEU A 175 -4.97 7.73 -0.94
CA LEU A 175 -5.47 6.50 -1.57
C LEU A 175 -5.80 6.72 -3.05
N VAL A 176 -6.37 7.88 -3.38
CA VAL A 176 -6.70 8.30 -4.74
C VAL A 176 -5.49 8.21 -5.70
N PRO A 177 -4.34 8.88 -5.45
CA PRO A 177 -3.16 8.77 -6.33
C PRO A 177 -2.55 7.38 -6.41
N ALA A 178 -2.75 6.55 -5.38
CA ALA A 178 -2.16 5.22 -5.31
C ALA A 178 -2.96 4.16 -6.10
N MET A 179 -4.24 4.43 -6.37
CA MET A 179 -5.15 3.53 -7.09
C MET A 179 -4.64 3.08 -8.47
N PRO A 180 -4.19 3.99 -9.38
CA PRO A 180 -3.70 3.60 -10.71
C PRO A 180 -2.54 2.60 -10.65
N PHE A 181 -1.57 2.85 -9.76
CA PHE A 181 -0.39 2.02 -9.58
C PHE A 181 -0.74 0.65 -9.02
N PHE A 182 -1.62 0.58 -8.02
CA PHE A 182 -2.08 -0.68 -7.48
C PHE A 182 -2.88 -1.50 -8.51
N CYS A 183 -3.77 -0.85 -9.26
CA CYS A 183 -4.55 -1.49 -10.32
C CYS A 183 -3.66 -2.05 -11.44
N LEU A 184 -2.64 -1.30 -11.85
CA LEU A 184 -1.64 -1.75 -12.81
C LEU A 184 -0.95 -3.02 -12.33
N GLY A 185 -0.50 -3.04 -11.07
CA GLY A 185 0.11 -4.22 -10.46
C GLY A 185 -0.82 -5.44 -10.44
N PHE A 186 -2.08 -5.23 -10.08
CA PHE A 186 -3.08 -6.31 -10.08
C PHE A 186 -3.36 -6.87 -11.49
N PHE A 187 -3.45 -6.01 -12.50
CA PHE A 187 -3.61 -6.44 -13.89
C PHE A 187 -2.44 -7.30 -14.38
N LEU A 188 -1.20 -6.94 -14.00
CA LEU A 188 -0.01 -7.74 -14.32
C LEU A 188 -0.03 -9.12 -13.66
N ASN A 189 -0.56 -9.24 -12.43
CA ASN A 189 -0.77 -10.53 -11.78
C ASN A 189 -1.76 -11.41 -12.57
N LEU A 190 -2.92 -10.87 -12.94
CA LEU A 190 -3.93 -11.62 -13.70
C LEU A 190 -3.40 -12.14 -15.04
N LYS A 191 -2.63 -11.32 -15.77
CA LYS A 191 -2.04 -11.72 -17.06
C LYS A 191 -0.97 -12.80 -16.89
N SER A 192 -0.19 -12.73 -15.81
CA SER A 192 0.78 -13.77 -15.47
C SER A 192 0.06 -15.09 -15.13
N ALA A 193 -1.00 -15.03 -14.33
CA ALA A 193 -1.81 -16.19 -13.98
C ALA A 193 -2.53 -16.81 -15.19
N SER A 194 -3.08 -16.00 -16.10
CA SER A 194 -3.73 -16.49 -17.31
C SER A 194 -2.75 -17.17 -18.27
N ASN A 195 -1.55 -16.59 -18.44
CA ASN A 195 -0.52 -17.15 -19.31
C ASN A 195 0.01 -18.49 -18.79
N LEU A 196 0.19 -18.63 -17.47
CA LEU A 196 0.57 -19.89 -16.84
C LEU A 196 -0.51 -20.97 -17.04
N ASN A 197 -1.78 -20.61 -16.88
CA ASN A 197 -2.89 -21.55 -17.05
C ASN A 197 -3.07 -21.99 -18.52
N GLY A 198 -2.83 -21.08 -19.48
CA GLY A 198 -2.81 -21.40 -20.91
C GLY A 198 -1.69 -22.37 -21.29
N ASN A 199 -0.48 -22.17 -20.75
CA ASN A 199 0.66 -23.06 -20.99
C ASN A 199 0.44 -24.45 -20.39
N LEU A 200 -0.15 -24.54 -19.19
CA LEU A 200 -0.48 -25.82 -18.53
C LEU A 200 -1.57 -26.60 -19.26
N ASN A 201 -2.55 -25.93 -19.85
CA ASN A 201 -3.56 -26.59 -20.67
C ASN A 201 -2.97 -27.09 -22.00
N CYS A 202 -2.11 -26.29 -22.64
CA CYS A 202 -1.41 -26.70 -23.86
C CYS A 202 -0.51 -27.93 -23.62
N SER A 203 0.23 -27.98 -22.50
CA SER A 203 1.04 -29.15 -22.17
C SER A 203 0.22 -30.42 -21.92
N LYS A 204 -0.96 -30.29 -21.28
CA LYS A 204 -1.86 -31.44 -21.04
C LYS A 204 -2.51 -31.96 -22.31
N GLU A 205 -2.85 -31.08 -23.26
CA GLU A 205 -3.35 -31.51 -24.57
C GLU A 205 -2.27 -32.28 -25.34
N LEU A 206 -1.02 -31.80 -25.34
CA LEU A 206 0.10 -32.49 -26.00
C LEU A 206 0.38 -33.88 -25.39
N GLU A 207 0.23 -34.05 -24.07
CA GLU A 207 0.35 -35.36 -23.41
C GLU A 207 -0.79 -36.31 -23.81
N HIS A 208 -2.02 -35.82 -23.99
CA HIS A 208 -3.16 -36.63 -24.43
C HIS A 208 -3.06 -37.04 -25.92
N TYR A 209 -2.40 -36.26 -26.77
CA TYR A 209 -2.14 -36.64 -28.17
C TYR A 209 -0.93 -37.57 -28.33
N ALA A 210 -0.06 -37.67 -27.31
CA ALA A 210 1.12 -38.52 -27.30
C ALA A 210 0.89 -39.90 -26.67
N SER A 211 -0.32 -40.18 -26.17
CA SER A 211 -0.77 -41.46 -25.58
C SER A 211 -1.76 -42.18 -26.50
#